data_AF-A0A6C1SVP3-F1
#
_entry.id   AF-A0A6C1SVP3-F1
#
_cell.length_a   1.000
_cell.length_b   1.000
_cell.length_c   1.000
_cell.angle_alpha   90.00
_cell.angle_beta   90.00
_cell.angle_gamma   90.00
#
_symmetry.space_group_name_H-M   'P 1'
#
loop_
_entity.id
_entity.type
_entity.pdbx_description
1 polymer ?
#
loop_
_entity_poly.entity_id
_entity_poly.type
_entity_poly.pdbx_seq_one_letter_code
_entity_poly.pdbx_strand_id
1 'polypeptide(L)'
;MSTSETDRQETAIAKLFMHGRSQAVRLPKAFRFQGSEVKVSRIGDKVILEPVDKPRFDVEAWWAKLRSYRDIDFPEVTDEPPVTPDPDVSFDPFD
;
A
#
# COMPACT_ATOMS: atom_id res chain seq x y z
N MET A 1 -11.54 12.75 -36.63
CA MET A 1 -10.25 12.16 -37.07
C MET A 1 -9.22 12.57 -36.04
N SER A 2 -9.06 11.80 -34.97
CA SER A 2 -8.07 12.10 -33.92
C SER A 2 -6.87 11.20 -34.16
N THR A 3 -5.78 11.83 -34.59
CA THR A 3 -4.46 11.25 -34.79
C THR A 3 -4.02 10.48 -33.55
N SER A 4 -3.79 9.19 -33.74
CA SER A 4 -3.14 8.28 -32.81
C SER A 4 -1.74 8.79 -32.49
N GLU A 5 -1.55 9.27 -31.27
CA GLU A 5 -0.25 9.56 -30.68
C GLU A 5 0.50 8.24 -30.53
N THR A 6 1.44 7.99 -31.44
CA THR A 6 2.31 6.81 -31.41
C THR A 6 2.97 6.71 -30.04
N ASP A 7 2.61 5.67 -29.29
CA ASP A 7 3.32 5.21 -28.09
C ASP A 7 4.80 5.08 -28.42
N ARG A 8 5.59 6.10 -28.07
CA ARG A 8 7.04 6.04 -28.23
C ARG A 8 7.53 5.07 -27.18
N GLN A 9 7.82 3.84 -27.60
CA GLN A 9 8.46 2.85 -26.75
C GLN A 9 9.83 3.36 -26.33
N GLU A 10 9.92 3.92 -25.13
CA GLU A 10 11.19 4.24 -24.51
C GLU A 10 11.87 2.93 -24.12
N THR A 11 13.10 2.71 -24.60
CA THR A 11 13.86 1.49 -24.33
C THR A 11 15.14 1.81 -23.58
N ALA A 12 15.47 1.01 -22.57
CA ALA A 12 16.76 1.09 -21.88
C ALA A 12 17.26 -0.30 -21.51
N ILE A 13 18.58 -0.48 -21.48
CA ILE A 13 19.22 -1.71 -21.00
C ILE A 13 19.33 -1.61 -19.48
N ALA A 14 18.76 -2.60 -18.78
CA ALA A 14 18.87 -2.73 -17.33
C ALA A 14 19.88 -3.81 -16.94
N LYS A 15 20.51 -3.65 -15.78
CA LYS A 15 21.46 -4.63 -15.27
C LYS A 15 20.74 -5.71 -14.47
N LEU A 16 21.03 -6.97 -14.78
CA LEU A 16 20.67 -8.12 -13.94
C LEU A 16 21.70 -8.33 -12.84
N PHE A 17 21.23 -8.68 -11.66
CA PHE A 17 22.07 -9.02 -10.51
C PHE A 17 21.34 -10.02 -9.60
N MET A 18 22.07 -10.57 -8.63
CA MET A 18 21.50 -11.47 -7.62
C MET A 18 21.25 -10.71 -6.32
N HIS A 19 20.10 -10.94 -5.70
CA HIS A 19 19.77 -10.49 -4.35
C HIS A 19 19.38 -11.70 -3.50
N GLY A 20 20.31 -12.15 -2.65
CA GLY A 20 20.21 -13.45 -1.99
C GLY A 20 20.16 -14.59 -3.02
N ARG A 21 19.10 -15.39 -2.98
CA ARG A 21 18.86 -16.51 -3.91
C ARG A 21 18.02 -16.12 -5.14
N SER A 22 17.62 -14.85 -5.25
CA SER A 22 16.73 -14.36 -6.30
C SER A 22 17.48 -13.54 -7.34
N GLN A 23 17.05 -13.63 -8.61
CA GLN A 23 17.48 -12.71 -9.66
C GLN A 23 16.68 -11.40 -9.57
N ALA A 24 17.35 -10.28 -9.76
CA ALA A 24 16.77 -8.94 -9.71
C ALA A 24 17.22 -8.08 -10.89
N VAL A 25 16.40 -7.09 -11.25
CA VAL A 25 16.68 -6.11 -12.30
C VAL A 25 16.83 -4.73 -11.67
N ARG A 26 17.90 -4.00 -12.00
CA ARG A 26 18.04 -2.60 -11.59
C ARG A 26 17.30 -1.71 -12.59
N LEU A 27 16.09 -1.26 -12.24
CA LEU A 27 15.31 -0.39 -13.10
C LEU A 27 15.96 1.00 -13.28
N PRO A 28 16.16 1.47 -14.53
CA PRO A 28 16.58 2.84 -14.79
C PRO A 28 15.55 3.85 -14.28
N LYS A 29 15.97 5.10 -14.03
CA LYS A 29 15.14 6.13 -13.38
C LYS A 29 13.79 6.35 -14.08
N ALA A 30 13.77 6.35 -15.41
CA ALA A 30 12.57 6.55 -16.22
C ALA A 30 11.53 5.42 -16.07
N PHE A 31 11.94 4.21 -15.69
CA PHE A 31 11.08 3.01 -15.61
C PHE A 31 10.74 2.61 -14.17
N ARG A 32 10.95 3.50 -13.19
CA ARG A 32 10.64 3.19 -11.78
C ARG A 32 9.13 3.25 -11.55
N PHE A 33 8.60 2.22 -10.90
CA PHE A 33 7.21 2.20 -10.44
C PHE A 33 7.03 3.07 -9.19
N GLN A 34 5.82 3.56 -8.99
CA GLN A 34 5.38 4.09 -7.70
C GLN A 34 5.02 2.93 -6.77
N GLY A 35 5.32 3.06 -5.47
CA GLY A 35 5.04 2.02 -4.48
C GLY A 35 6.18 1.01 -4.30
N SER A 36 5.86 -0.13 -3.68
CA SER A 36 6.82 -1.16 -3.26
C SER A 36 6.65 -2.51 -3.96
N GLU A 37 5.56 -2.69 -4.72
CA GLU A 37 5.16 -3.98 -5.27
C GLU A 37 4.70 -3.84 -6.72
N VAL A 38 4.96 -4.90 -7.50
CA VAL A 38 4.54 -5.03 -8.90
C VAL A 38 3.96 -6.42 -9.12
N LYS A 39 2.97 -6.52 -9.99
CA LYS A 39 2.50 -7.80 -10.51
C LYS A 39 3.46 -8.25 -11.60
N VAL A 40 3.79 -9.54 -11.59
CA VAL A 40 4.71 -10.15 -12.55
C VAL A 40 3.94 -11.17 -13.38
N SER A 41 4.02 -11.07 -14.70
CA SER A 41 3.50 -12.08 -15.63
C SER A 41 4.52 -12.41 -16.71
N ARG A 42 4.36 -13.55 -17.38
CA ARG A 42 5.26 -14.03 -18.44
C ARG A 42 4.46 -14.32 -19.70
N ILE A 43 4.93 -13.81 -20.83
CA ILE A 43 4.39 -14.11 -22.17
C ILE A 43 5.57 -14.50 -23.07
N GLY A 44 5.70 -15.79 -23.37
CA GLY A 44 6.89 -16.35 -24.02
C GLY A 44 8.16 -16.03 -23.21
N ASP A 45 9.13 -15.39 -23.86
CA ASP A 45 10.41 -15.01 -23.25
C ASP A 45 10.37 -13.64 -22.54
N LYS A 46 9.24 -12.94 -22.57
CA LYS A 46 9.08 -11.62 -21.96
C LYS A 46 8.55 -11.76 -20.53
N VAL A 47 9.15 -11.01 -19.61
CA VAL A 47 8.61 -10.76 -18.26
C VAL A 47 7.97 -9.38 -18.26
N ILE A 48 6.70 -9.32 -17.88
CA ILE A 48 5.90 -8.09 -17.84
C ILE A 48 5.72 -7.73 -16.36
N LEU A 49 6.03 -6.47 -16.03
CA LEU A 49 5.86 -5.89 -14.71
C LEU A 49 4.77 -4.83 -14.79
N GLU A 50 3.73 -4.98 -13.97
CA GLU A 50 2.60 -4.04 -13.90
C GLU A 50 2.55 -3.45 -12.48
N PRO A 51 2.20 -2.17 -12.30
CA PRO A 51 2.01 -1.61 -10.97
C PRO A 51 0.89 -2.38 -10.25
N VAL A 52 1.09 -2.67 -8.97
CA VAL A 52 -0.03 -3.07 -8.11
C VAL A 52 -0.73 -1.77 -7.70
N ASP A 53 -1.88 -1.51 -8.30
CA ASP A 53 -2.82 -0.57 -7.71
C ASP A 53 -3.17 -1.13 -6.33
N LYS A 54 -2.63 -0.52 -5.26
CA LYS A 54 -3.21 -0.76 -3.94
C LYS A 54 -4.67 -0.38 -4.10
N PRO A 55 -5.63 -1.29 -3.85
CA PRO A 55 -7.03 -0.89 -3.85
C PRO A 55 -7.12 0.32 -2.93
N ARG A 56 -7.63 1.44 -3.45
CA ARG A 56 -7.97 2.58 -2.60
C ARG A 56 -8.77 1.99 -1.44
N PHE A 57 -8.44 2.40 -0.21
CA PHE A 57 -9.17 1.96 0.98
C PHE A 57 -10.65 1.90 0.66
N ASP A 58 -11.22 0.69 0.73
CA ASP A 58 -12.61 0.49 0.36
C ASP A 58 -13.47 1.07 1.47
N VAL A 59 -13.74 2.37 1.31
CA VAL A 59 -14.54 3.17 2.23
C VAL A 59 -15.90 2.51 2.42
N GLU A 60 -16.48 1.93 1.37
CA GLU A 60 -17.79 1.30 1.42
C GLU A 60 -17.77 -0.02 2.20
N ALA A 61 -16.80 -0.90 1.96
CA ALA A 61 -16.62 -2.13 2.72
C ALA A 61 -16.30 -1.84 4.20
N TRP A 62 -15.49 -0.82 4.47
CA TRP A 62 -15.21 -0.38 5.84
C TRP A 62 -16.46 0.18 6.55
N TRP A 63 -17.26 1.02 5.87
CA TRP A 63 -18.53 1.52 6.41
C TRP A 63 -19.59 0.42 6.58
N ALA A 64 -19.62 -0.58 5.70
CA ALA A 64 -20.49 -1.75 5.84
C ALA A 64 -20.10 -2.55 7.10
N LYS A 65 -18.79 -2.75 7.33
CA LYS A 65 -18.28 -3.39 8.55
C LYS A 65 -18.61 -2.58 9.80
N LEU A 66 -18.45 -1.24 9.78
CA LEU A 66 -18.88 -0.38 10.89
C LEU A 66 -20.38 -0.49 11.19
N ARG A 67 -21.22 -0.54 10.16
CA ARG A 67 -22.66 -0.70 10.34
C ARG A 67 -23.04 -2.03 10.98
N SER A 68 -22.27 -3.10 10.75
CA SER A 68 -22.50 -4.39 11.43
C SER A 68 -22.23 -4.34 12.94
N TYR A 69 -21.49 -3.33 13.42
CA TYR A 69 -21.25 -3.09 14.84
C TYR A 69 -22.29 -2.17 15.49
N ARG A 70 -23.34 -1.74 14.77
CA ARG A 70 -24.41 -0.89 15.34
C ARG A 70 -25.18 -1.52 16.49
N ASP A 71 -25.14 -2.86 16.58
CA ASP A 71 -25.86 -3.62 17.61
C ASP A 71 -24.97 -3.93 18.83
N ILE A 72 -23.76 -3.34 18.91
CA ILE A 72 -23.00 -3.36 20.15
C ILE A 72 -23.65 -2.35 21.10
N ASP A 73 -24.16 -2.83 22.22
CA ASP A 73 -24.48 -2.00 23.36
C ASP A 73 -23.18 -1.32 23.82
N PHE A 74 -23.04 -0.06 23.46
CA PHE A 74 -21.99 0.76 24.03
C PHE A 74 -22.26 0.86 25.53
N PRO A 75 -21.22 0.75 26.37
CA PRO A 75 -21.40 0.99 27.79
C PRO A 75 -22.02 2.37 27.98
N GLU A 76 -23.01 2.46 28.88
CA GLU A 76 -23.59 3.73 29.26
C GLU A 76 -22.45 4.65 29.72
N VAL A 77 -22.32 5.80 29.06
CA VAL A 77 -21.36 6.80 29.49
C VAL A 77 -21.89 7.32 30.81
N THR A 78 -21.30 6.85 31.91
CA THR A 78 -21.55 7.41 33.23
C THR A 78 -21.08 8.87 33.23
N ASP A 79 -21.79 9.74 33.95
CA ASP A 79 -21.34 11.12 34.26
C ASP A 79 -20.11 11.15 35.18
N GLU A 80 -19.43 10.01 35.36
CA GLU A 80 -18.17 9.96 36.05
C GLU A 80 -17.16 10.79 35.25
N PRO A 81 -16.46 11.74 35.91
CA PRO A 81 -15.39 12.45 35.24
C PRO A 81 -14.38 11.43 34.72
N PRO A 82 -13.78 11.68 33.53
CA PRO A 82 -12.74 10.79 33.03
C PRO A 82 -11.70 10.61 34.12
N VAL A 83 -11.28 9.37 34.36
CA VAL A 83 -10.21 9.06 35.31
C VAL A 83 -9.03 9.95 34.95
N THR A 84 -8.73 10.92 35.80
CA THR A 84 -7.52 11.72 35.65
C THR A 84 -6.36 10.74 35.65
N PRO A 85 -5.44 10.79 34.67
CA PRO A 85 -4.24 9.98 34.72
C PRO A 85 -3.60 10.14 36.10
N ASP A 86 -3.23 9.03 36.72
CA ASP A 86 -2.53 9.05 37.99
C ASP A 86 -1.25 9.89 37.78
N PRO A 87 -1.05 10.99 38.53
CA PRO A 87 0.13 11.84 38.37
C PRO A 87 1.45 11.08 38.61
N ASP A 88 1.40 9.92 39.26
CA ASP A 88 2.56 9.05 39.50
C ASP A 88 2.81 8.05 38.34
N VAL A 89 1.89 7.95 37.37
CA VAL A 89 2.11 7.20 36.13
C VAL A 89 2.85 8.09 35.14
N SER A 90 4.18 8.07 35.24
CA SER A 90 5.06 8.61 34.21
C SER A 90 5.08 7.65 33.02
N PHE A 91 4.40 8.04 31.93
CA PHE A 91 4.75 7.50 30.61
C PHE A 91 6.02 8.21 30.15
N ASP A 92 7.18 7.66 30.51
CA ASP A 92 8.44 8.05 29.90
C ASP A 92 8.62 7.26 28.60
N PRO A 93 8.52 7.88 27.41
CA PRO A 93 8.70 7.17 26.15
C PRO A 93 10.16 6.79 25.87
N PHE A 94 11.08 7.06 26.80
CA PHE A 94 12.52 6.82 26.65
C PHE A 94 13.15 5.92 27.73
N ASP A 95 12.36 5.23 28.57
CA ASP A 95 12.84 4.10 29.39
C ASP A 95 12.85 2.79 28.57
#